data_AF-A0A351FDR7-F1
#
_entry.id   AF-A0A351FDR7-F1
#
_cell.length_a   1.000
_cell.length_b   1.000
_cell.length_c   1.000
_cell.angle_alpha   90.00
_cell.angle_beta   90.00
_cell.angle_gamma   90.00
#
_symmetry.space_group_name_H-M   'P 1'
#
loop_
_entity.id
_entity.type
_entity.pdbx_description
1 polymer ?
#
loop_
_entity_poly.entity_id
_entity_poly.type
_entity_poly.pdbx_seq_one_letter_code
_entity_poly.pdbx_strand_id
1 'polypeptide(L)'
;MAQFLMPAHTCLAEEAWQVTAKIWGAMGKKDWNEVERLANQANRTWGESARKANNQITKLPGKDEAKGYATLNELATITYLKGEALYKKGDRNGALAAYYTLIADFNYGQCWDKAGWWWQPAFAARDRIAELTPGSQTEVSIDADPLPANLALDGKKGICFTLRKSNQSGSVEENLPKIQATRSYWNYSWGMELVEEQPSKMEFMPMAWGAWGMDGFVQSVRKHIVPQIQSGVTKRVLGFNEPDKKEQANMSYQDALKYWPVLEELGVPL
;
A
#
# COMPACT_ATOMS: atom_id res chain seq x y z
N MET A 1 -31.14 66.36 22.97
CA MET A 1 -30.50 65.61 21.88
C MET A 1 -29.35 64.79 22.48
N ALA A 2 -29.64 63.62 23.03
CA ALA A 2 -28.60 62.71 23.54
C ALA A 2 -28.25 61.73 22.41
N GLN A 3 -27.01 61.80 21.91
CA GLN A 3 -26.48 60.90 20.90
C GLN A 3 -26.32 59.49 21.49
N PHE A 4 -27.02 58.53 20.89
CA PHE A 4 -26.83 57.10 21.12
C PHE A 4 -25.45 56.69 20.55
N LEU A 5 -24.51 56.35 21.42
CA LEU A 5 -23.28 55.65 21.08
C LEU A 5 -23.61 54.16 20.90
N MET A 6 -23.58 53.67 19.66
CA MET A 6 -23.60 52.23 19.42
C MET A 6 -22.21 51.63 19.67
N PRO A 7 -22.12 50.44 20.30
CA PRO A 7 -20.85 49.76 20.47
C PRO A 7 -20.33 49.27 19.11
N ALA A 8 -19.09 49.62 18.80
CA ALA A 8 -18.36 49.08 17.66
C ALA A 8 -18.32 47.55 17.79
N HIS A 9 -18.97 46.86 16.86
CA HIS A 9 -18.85 45.42 16.74
C HIS A 9 -17.43 45.13 16.22
N THR A 10 -16.56 44.66 17.10
CA THR A 10 -15.28 44.05 16.71
C THR A 10 -15.59 42.81 15.87
N CYS A 11 -15.53 42.96 14.56
CA CYS A 11 -15.54 41.82 13.64
C CYS A 11 -14.22 41.06 13.84
N LEU A 12 -14.22 40.04 14.70
CA LEU A 12 -13.04 39.19 14.87
C LEU A 12 -12.75 38.51 13.53
N ALA A 13 -11.54 38.72 13.01
CA ALA A 13 -11.07 38.04 11.80
C ALA A 13 -11.04 36.53 12.06
N GLU A 14 -11.58 35.74 11.12
CA GLU A 14 -11.55 34.28 11.17
C GLU A 14 -10.10 33.78 11.30
N GLU A 15 -9.87 32.73 12.09
CA GLU A 15 -8.55 32.10 12.26
C GLU A 15 -8.40 30.83 11.42
N ALA A 16 -7.15 30.43 11.12
CA ALA A 16 -6.87 29.30 10.23
C ALA A 16 -7.53 27.98 10.70
N TRP A 17 -7.52 27.69 12.00
CA TRP A 17 -8.13 26.47 12.56
C TRP A 17 -9.65 26.42 12.37
N GLN A 18 -10.32 27.59 12.35
CA GLN A 18 -11.76 27.67 12.10
C GLN A 18 -12.07 27.28 10.66
N VAL A 19 -11.20 27.65 9.72
CA VAL A 19 -11.30 27.23 8.32
C VAL A 19 -11.02 25.74 8.18
N THR A 20 -10.01 25.20 8.87
CA THR A 20 -9.75 23.75 8.91
C THR A 20 -10.97 22.97 9.40
N ALA A 21 -11.63 23.43 10.48
CA ALA A 21 -12.84 22.81 10.99
C ALA A 21 -13.98 22.82 9.97
N LYS A 22 -14.18 23.93 9.24
CA LYS A 22 -15.14 24.01 8.14
C LYS A 22 -14.81 23.04 7.00
N ILE A 23 -13.53 22.92 6.64
CA ILE A 23 -13.06 21.99 5.60
C ILE A 23 -13.35 20.54 6.00
N TRP A 24 -13.06 20.13 7.24
CA TRP A 24 -13.43 18.80 7.72
C TRP A 24 -14.94 18.55 7.66
N GLY A 25 -15.74 19.55 8.00
CA GLY A 25 -17.20 19.50 7.85
C GLY A 25 -17.63 19.31 6.39
N ALA A 26 -17.02 20.03 5.45
CA ALA A 26 -17.27 19.89 4.02
C ALA A 26 -16.81 18.53 3.47
N MET A 27 -15.66 18.01 3.92
CA MET A 27 -15.18 16.66 3.61
C MET A 27 -16.19 15.59 4.02
N GLY A 28 -16.74 15.69 5.24
CA GLY A 28 -17.77 14.76 5.73
C GLY A 28 -19.07 14.79 4.93
N LYS A 29 -19.42 15.97 4.38
CA LYS A 29 -20.58 16.16 3.49
C LYS A 29 -20.30 15.80 2.03
N LYS A 30 -19.05 15.43 1.69
CA LYS A 30 -18.58 15.22 0.31
C LYS A 30 -18.71 16.46 -0.57
N ASP A 31 -18.70 17.65 0.02
CA ASP A 31 -18.73 18.92 -0.70
C ASP A 31 -17.32 19.34 -1.09
N TRP A 32 -16.80 18.70 -2.13
CA TRP A 32 -15.43 18.88 -2.57
C TRP A 32 -15.14 20.27 -3.12
N ASN A 33 -16.15 20.95 -3.66
CA ASN A 33 -16.02 22.33 -4.16
C ASN A 33 -15.84 23.31 -3.01
N GLU A 34 -16.59 23.12 -1.92
CA GLU A 34 -16.43 23.94 -0.73
C GLU A 34 -15.08 23.70 -0.05
N VAL A 35 -14.58 22.46 -0.01
CA VAL A 35 -13.22 22.15 0.47
C VAL A 35 -12.18 22.93 -0.34
N GLU A 36 -12.25 22.88 -1.67
CA GLU A 36 -11.32 23.58 -2.54
C GLU A 36 -11.40 25.11 -2.35
N ARG A 37 -12.61 25.66 -2.26
CA ARG A 37 -12.84 27.10 -2.06
C ARG A 37 -12.23 27.59 -0.74
N LEU A 38 -12.53 26.89 0.35
CA LEU A 38 -12.01 27.22 1.68
C LEU A 38 -10.49 27.07 1.74
N ALA A 39 -9.93 26.02 1.12
CA ALA A 39 -8.49 25.82 1.08
C ALA A 39 -7.76 26.93 0.30
N ASN A 40 -8.32 27.34 -0.84
CA ASN A 40 -7.80 28.46 -1.62
C ASN A 40 -7.88 29.79 -0.84
N GLN A 41 -8.98 30.01 -0.10
CA GLN A 41 -9.12 31.17 0.78
C GLN A 41 -8.06 31.16 1.89
N ALA A 42 -7.86 30.02 2.57
CA ALA A 42 -6.87 29.89 3.63
C ALA A 42 -5.44 30.16 3.13
N ASN A 43 -5.07 29.61 1.96
CA ASN A 43 -3.76 29.84 1.37
C ASN A 43 -3.54 31.31 0.99
N ARG A 44 -4.57 32.03 0.53
CA ARG A 44 -4.48 33.47 0.24
C ARG A 44 -4.27 34.29 1.51
N THR A 45 -4.92 33.93 2.61
CA THR A 45 -4.86 34.70 3.85
C THR A 45 -3.58 34.40 4.65
N TRP A 46 -3.19 33.14 4.75
CA TRP A 46 -2.12 32.70 5.67
C TRP A 46 -0.94 32.00 5.01
N GLY A 47 -1.03 31.65 3.72
CA GLY A 47 -0.03 30.82 3.04
C GLY A 47 1.38 31.41 3.09
N GLU A 48 1.53 32.74 2.98
CA GLU A 48 2.84 33.39 3.06
C GLU A 48 3.47 33.23 4.46
N SER A 49 2.69 33.49 5.51
CA SER A 49 3.15 33.32 6.88
C SER A 49 3.53 31.86 7.20
N ALA A 50 2.74 30.90 6.71
CA ALA A 50 3.01 29.47 6.86
C ALA A 50 4.28 29.05 6.12
N ARG A 51 4.48 29.50 4.87
CA ARG A 51 5.73 29.27 4.11
C ARG A 51 6.95 29.83 4.83
N LYS A 52 6.84 31.06 5.36
CA LYS A 52 7.93 31.68 6.11
C LYS A 52 8.31 30.86 7.35
N ALA A 53 7.31 30.40 8.10
CA ALA A 53 7.54 29.53 9.24
C ALA A 53 8.19 28.19 8.84
N ASN A 54 7.72 27.57 7.75
CA ASN A 54 8.30 26.34 7.21
C ASN A 54 9.78 26.51 6.82
N ASN A 55 10.13 27.61 6.17
CA ASN A 55 11.49 27.86 5.68
C ASN A 55 12.48 28.27 6.79
N GLN A 56 11.99 28.60 7.99
CA GLN A 56 12.83 28.91 9.15
C GLN A 56 13.28 27.67 9.91
N ILE A 57 12.70 26.50 9.60
CA ILE A 57 13.02 25.22 10.24
C ILE A 57 13.57 24.24 9.20
N THR A 58 14.53 23.42 9.64
CA THR A 58 15.21 22.43 8.78
C THR A 58 14.92 20.99 9.20
N LYS A 59 14.22 20.82 10.33
CA LYS A 59 13.77 19.54 10.87
C LYS A 59 12.37 19.67 11.42
N LEU A 60 11.65 18.56 11.44
CA LEU A 60 10.32 18.49 12.02
C LEU A 60 10.37 18.83 13.53
N PRO A 61 9.55 19.77 14.02
CA PRO A 61 9.47 20.08 15.45
C PRO A 61 8.99 18.88 16.27
N GLY A 62 9.49 18.74 17.50
CA GLY A 62 9.03 17.69 18.42
C GLY A 62 7.59 17.89 18.87
N LYS A 63 6.99 16.87 19.53
CA LYS A 63 5.58 16.89 19.97
C LYS A 63 5.20 18.11 20.83
N ASP A 64 6.15 18.59 21.64
CA ASP A 64 5.94 19.69 22.59
C ASP A 64 6.13 21.07 21.92
N GLU A 65 6.85 21.10 20.81
CA GLU A 65 7.14 22.30 20.01
C GLU A 65 6.13 22.50 18.87
N ALA A 66 5.47 21.43 18.42
CA ALA A 66 4.54 21.43 17.30
C ALA A 66 3.46 22.51 17.42
N LYS A 67 2.94 22.76 18.63
CA LYS A 67 1.91 23.78 18.90
C LYS A 67 2.36 25.20 18.58
N GLY A 68 3.66 25.48 18.61
CA GLY A 68 4.23 26.79 18.25
C GLY A 68 4.10 27.12 16.76
N TYR A 69 3.76 26.15 15.92
CA TYR A 69 3.65 26.28 14.46
C TYR A 69 2.19 26.20 13.99
N ALA A 70 1.23 26.71 14.78
CA ALA A 70 -0.21 26.56 14.54
C ALA A 70 -0.63 26.90 13.09
N THR A 71 -0.26 28.07 12.56
CA THR A 71 -0.65 28.44 11.18
C THR A 71 -0.05 27.52 10.12
N LEU A 72 1.20 27.08 10.30
CA LEU A 72 1.85 26.12 9.40
C LEU A 72 1.13 24.76 9.45
N ASN A 73 0.82 24.29 10.66
CA ASN A 73 0.10 23.05 10.92
C ASN A 73 -1.29 23.03 10.25
N GLU A 74 -2.04 24.13 10.39
CA GLU A 74 -3.34 24.28 9.72
C GLU A 74 -3.17 24.26 8.20
N LEU A 75 -2.23 25.02 7.63
CA LEU A 75 -2.06 25.11 6.18
C LEU A 75 -1.56 23.80 5.57
N ALA A 76 -0.72 23.04 6.28
CA ALA A 76 -0.33 21.69 5.86
C ALA A 76 -1.54 20.76 5.79
N THR A 77 -2.39 20.78 6.83
CA THR A 77 -3.61 19.97 6.91
C THR A 77 -4.60 20.34 5.80
N ILE A 78 -4.88 21.64 5.67
CA ILE A 78 -5.79 22.20 4.66
C ILE A 78 -5.34 21.81 3.24
N THR A 79 -4.04 21.93 2.96
CA THR A 79 -3.51 21.64 1.62
C THR A 79 -3.61 20.15 1.29
N TYR A 80 -3.40 19.27 2.26
CA TYR A 80 -3.64 17.84 2.08
C TYR A 80 -5.12 17.54 1.77
N LEU A 81 -6.04 18.14 2.53
CA LEU A 81 -7.48 17.94 2.33
C LEU A 81 -7.97 18.47 0.99
N LYS A 82 -7.37 19.57 0.50
CA LYS A 82 -7.59 20.03 -0.88
C LYS A 82 -7.18 18.95 -1.90
N GLY A 83 -6.01 18.33 -1.73
CA GLY A 83 -5.56 17.23 -2.58
C GLY A 83 -6.54 16.06 -2.59
N GLU A 84 -6.98 15.63 -1.41
CA GLU A 84 -7.98 14.56 -1.26
C GLU A 84 -9.32 14.91 -1.92
N ALA A 85 -9.82 16.14 -1.74
CA ALA A 85 -11.06 16.59 -2.35
C ALA A 85 -10.96 16.65 -3.89
N LEU A 86 -9.87 17.18 -4.43
CA LEU A 86 -9.62 17.23 -5.88
C LEU A 86 -9.53 15.82 -6.47
N TYR A 87 -8.85 14.90 -5.80
CA TYR A 87 -8.79 13.51 -6.23
C TYR A 87 -10.18 12.87 -6.25
N LYS A 88 -10.99 13.07 -5.21
CA LYS A 88 -12.37 12.55 -5.14
C LYS A 88 -13.33 13.21 -6.15
N LYS A 89 -13.00 14.40 -6.67
CA LYS A 89 -13.68 15.03 -7.81
C LYS A 89 -13.29 14.42 -9.17
N GLY A 90 -12.25 13.59 -9.22
CA GLY A 90 -11.64 13.10 -10.45
C GLY A 90 -10.59 14.05 -11.05
N ASP A 91 -10.27 15.17 -10.39
CA ASP A 91 -9.21 16.07 -10.80
C ASP A 91 -7.86 15.61 -10.26
N ARG A 92 -7.30 14.61 -10.95
CA ARG A 92 -6.02 13.99 -10.58
C ARG A 92 -4.85 14.98 -10.65
N ASN A 93 -4.82 15.85 -11.66
CA ASN A 93 -3.75 16.83 -11.84
C ASN A 93 -3.79 17.90 -10.75
N GLY A 94 -4.99 18.40 -10.42
CA GLY A 94 -5.19 19.30 -9.30
C GLY A 94 -4.80 18.68 -7.96
N ALA A 95 -5.10 17.41 -7.76
CA ALA A 95 -4.69 16.68 -6.56
C ALA A 95 -3.16 16.60 -6.44
N LEU A 96 -2.48 16.14 -7.49
CA LEU A 96 -1.02 16.09 -7.54
C LEU A 96 -0.39 17.47 -7.28
N ALA A 97 -0.90 18.52 -7.91
CA ALA A 97 -0.44 19.88 -7.68
C ALA A 97 -0.56 20.28 -6.19
N ALA A 98 -1.69 19.98 -5.55
CA ALA A 98 -1.87 20.25 -4.12
C ALA A 98 -0.88 19.47 -3.24
N TYR A 99 -0.64 18.19 -3.52
CA TYR A 99 0.33 17.39 -2.77
C TYR A 99 1.77 17.88 -2.96
N TYR A 100 2.17 18.25 -4.18
CA TYR A 100 3.49 18.84 -4.43
C TYR A 100 3.64 20.20 -3.74
N THR A 101 2.61 21.06 -3.78
CA THR A 101 2.58 22.32 -3.03
C THR A 101 2.74 22.08 -1.54
N LEU A 102 2.04 21.10 -0.97
CA LEU A 102 2.18 20.76 0.44
C LEU A 102 3.63 20.38 0.81
N ILE A 103 4.28 19.55 0.00
CA ILE A 103 5.68 19.17 0.24
C ILE A 103 6.64 20.36 0.08
N ALA A 104 6.39 21.25 -0.88
CA ALA A 104 7.26 22.41 -1.13
C ALA A 104 7.10 23.50 -0.06
N ASP A 105 5.85 23.85 0.27
CA ASP A 105 5.54 25.06 1.02
C ASP A 105 5.30 24.80 2.52
N PHE A 106 4.86 23.59 2.88
CA PHE A 106 4.37 23.26 4.23
C PHE A 106 4.89 21.91 4.75
N ASN A 107 6.07 21.48 4.30
CA ASN A 107 6.68 20.17 4.56
C ASN A 107 6.70 19.74 6.04
N TYR A 108 6.89 20.70 6.95
CA TYR A 108 7.07 20.43 8.38
C TYR A 108 5.81 20.65 9.23
N GLY A 109 4.66 20.93 8.61
CA GLY A 109 3.41 21.06 9.33
C GLY A 109 2.93 19.72 9.92
N GLN A 110 2.23 19.80 11.05
CA GLN A 110 1.74 18.65 11.80
C GLN A 110 0.28 18.86 12.21
N CYS A 111 -0.52 17.81 12.24
CA CYS A 111 -1.92 17.86 12.70
C CYS A 111 -2.09 16.94 13.91
N TRP A 112 -2.75 17.42 14.97
CA TRP A 112 -3.03 16.58 16.13
C TRP A 112 -4.15 15.58 15.80
N ASP A 113 -3.84 14.29 15.84
CA ASP A 113 -4.81 13.23 15.65
C ASP A 113 -5.48 12.85 16.98
N LYS A 114 -6.78 12.55 16.94
CA LYS A 114 -7.56 12.13 18.13
C LYS A 114 -7.04 10.81 18.73
N ALA A 115 -6.34 10.00 17.95
CA ALA A 115 -5.71 8.78 18.40
C ALA A 115 -4.35 9.00 19.11
N GLY A 116 -3.95 10.26 19.34
CA GLY A 116 -2.89 10.62 20.29
C GLY A 116 -1.51 10.83 19.69
N TRP A 117 -1.41 11.03 18.37
CA TRP A 117 -0.15 11.34 17.69
C TRP A 117 -0.25 12.60 16.83
N TRP A 118 0.90 13.18 16.50
CA TRP A 118 1.01 14.25 15.51
C TRP A 118 1.18 13.63 14.12
N TRP A 119 0.15 13.71 13.31
CA TRP A 119 0.17 13.27 11.92
C TRP A 119 0.89 14.30 11.04
N GLN A 120 1.61 13.84 10.02
CA GLN A 120 2.38 14.68 9.09
C GLN A 120 1.72 14.69 7.71
N PRO A 121 1.00 15.76 7.33
CA PRO A 121 0.31 15.83 6.05
C PRO A 121 1.26 15.67 4.85
N ALA A 122 2.46 16.24 4.92
CA ALA A 122 3.45 16.13 3.84
C ALA A 122 3.98 14.70 3.66
N PHE A 123 4.04 13.88 4.72
CA PHE A 123 4.38 12.46 4.60
C PHE A 123 3.28 11.71 3.84
N ALA A 124 2.03 11.86 4.28
CA ALA A 124 0.89 11.25 3.59
C ALA A 124 0.77 11.72 2.12
N ALA A 125 1.10 12.98 1.83
CA ALA A 125 1.12 13.52 0.48
C ALA A 125 2.13 12.82 -0.43
N ARG A 126 3.29 12.39 0.09
CA ARG A 126 4.28 11.59 -0.67
C ARG A 126 3.69 10.24 -1.08
N ASP A 127 2.98 9.58 -0.17
CA ASP A 127 2.30 8.31 -0.47
C ASP A 127 1.22 8.51 -1.55
N ARG A 128 0.42 9.58 -1.43
CA ARG A 128 -0.58 9.94 -2.47
C ARG A 128 0.09 10.24 -3.82
N ILE A 129 1.22 10.95 -3.85
CA ILE A 129 1.95 11.21 -5.10
C ILE A 129 2.47 9.90 -5.70
N ALA A 130 3.01 8.99 -4.90
CA ALA A 130 3.47 7.69 -5.40
C ALA A 130 2.34 6.87 -6.03
N GLU A 131 1.14 6.92 -5.44
CA GLU A 131 -0.06 6.26 -5.99
C GLU A 131 -0.61 6.97 -7.25
N LEU A 132 -0.58 8.31 -7.25
CA LEU A 132 -1.30 9.13 -8.22
C LEU A 132 -0.43 9.68 -9.34
N THR A 133 0.89 9.61 -9.26
CA THR A 133 1.72 9.87 -10.42
C THR A 133 1.45 8.74 -11.41
N PRO A 134 1.10 9.02 -12.68
CA PRO A 134 1.18 7.98 -13.70
C PRO A 134 2.63 7.52 -13.66
N GLY A 135 2.91 6.37 -13.07
CA GLY A 135 4.25 5.82 -13.17
C GLY A 135 4.59 5.77 -14.67
N SER A 136 5.83 5.91 -15.13
CA SER A 136 7.06 5.40 -14.53
C SER A 136 6.93 4.11 -13.70
N GLN A 137 5.80 3.40 -13.81
CA GLN A 137 5.84 2.03 -14.25
C GLN A 137 6.26 2.16 -15.73
N THR A 138 7.55 2.40 -15.98
CA THR A 138 8.17 1.48 -16.92
C THR A 138 7.69 0.13 -16.42
N GLU A 139 6.87 -0.58 -17.21
CA GLU A 139 6.96 -2.03 -17.15
C GLU A 139 8.45 -2.29 -16.99
N VAL A 140 8.86 -2.87 -15.88
CA VAL A 140 10.14 -3.54 -15.89
C VAL A 140 9.88 -4.65 -16.90
N SER A 141 10.08 -4.34 -18.18
CA SER A 141 10.34 -5.33 -19.20
C SER A 141 11.70 -5.85 -18.78
N ILE A 142 11.65 -6.79 -17.84
CA ILE A 142 12.66 -7.80 -17.79
C ILE A 142 12.42 -8.49 -19.12
N ASP A 143 13.18 -8.08 -20.14
CA ASP A 143 13.38 -8.87 -21.35
C ASP A 143 14.08 -10.15 -20.87
N ALA A 144 13.28 -11.01 -20.24
CA ALA A 144 13.65 -12.35 -19.90
C ALA A 144 13.53 -13.13 -21.20
N ASP A 145 14.61 -13.82 -21.56
CA ASP A 145 14.55 -14.78 -22.65
C ASP A 145 13.31 -15.67 -22.45
N PRO A 146 12.57 -15.97 -23.52
CA PRO A 146 11.41 -16.85 -23.42
C PRO A 146 11.85 -18.15 -22.74
N LEU A 147 11.03 -18.60 -21.77
CA LEU A 147 11.30 -19.84 -21.06
C LEU A 147 11.65 -20.96 -22.06
N PRO A 148 12.71 -21.73 -21.80
CA PRO A 148 13.06 -22.89 -22.61
C PRO A 148 11.83 -23.74 -22.93
N ALA A 149 11.71 -24.23 -24.17
CA ALA A 149 10.50 -24.92 -24.64
C ALA A 149 10.09 -26.13 -23.76
N ASN A 150 11.04 -26.77 -23.07
CA ASN A 150 10.80 -27.86 -22.13
C ASN A 150 10.14 -27.42 -20.80
N LEU A 151 10.09 -26.12 -20.53
CA LEU A 151 9.43 -25.48 -19.39
C LEU A 151 8.11 -24.78 -19.77
N ALA A 152 7.73 -24.78 -21.04
CA ALA A 152 6.45 -24.26 -21.49
C ALA A 152 5.29 -25.08 -20.86
N LEU A 153 4.24 -24.39 -20.43
CA LEU A 153 3.01 -25.05 -20.00
C LEU A 153 2.17 -25.41 -21.23
N ASP A 154 1.55 -26.59 -21.19
CA ASP A 154 0.60 -27.05 -22.20
C ASP A 154 -0.61 -26.10 -22.34
N GLY A 155 -0.89 -25.30 -21.31
CA GLY A 155 -1.84 -24.20 -21.38
C GLY A 155 -1.88 -23.36 -20.12
N LYS A 156 -2.58 -22.23 -20.20
CA LYS A 156 -2.62 -21.22 -19.12
C LYS A 156 -3.56 -21.57 -17.97
N LYS A 157 -4.53 -22.47 -18.18
CA LYS A 157 -5.55 -22.79 -17.17
C LYS A 157 -4.95 -23.59 -16.02
N GLY A 158 -4.79 -22.95 -14.87
CA GLY A 158 -4.45 -23.58 -13.59
C GLY A 158 -5.67 -23.83 -12.70
N ILE A 159 -5.47 -24.50 -11.57
CA ILE A 159 -6.47 -24.59 -10.49
C ILE A 159 -5.80 -24.68 -9.12
N CYS A 160 -6.45 -24.13 -8.10
CA CYS A 160 -5.99 -24.23 -6.72
C CYS A 160 -7.01 -24.91 -5.83
N PHE A 161 -6.56 -25.91 -5.08
CA PHE A 161 -7.30 -26.49 -3.96
C PHE A 161 -6.31 -26.96 -2.90
N THR A 162 -6.67 -26.81 -1.62
CA THR A 162 -5.87 -27.41 -0.54
C THR A 162 -5.93 -28.93 -0.67
N LEU A 163 -4.82 -29.59 -0.36
CA LEU A 163 -4.70 -31.04 -0.38
C LEU A 163 -4.24 -31.51 1.00
N ARG A 164 -5.16 -31.44 1.96
CA ARG A 164 -4.90 -31.82 3.36
C ARG A 164 -5.05 -33.32 3.56
N LYS A 165 -4.59 -33.79 4.72
CA LYS A 165 -4.78 -35.19 5.15
C LYS A 165 -6.27 -35.55 5.22
N SER A 166 -6.55 -36.84 5.11
CA SER A 166 -7.90 -37.41 5.25
C SER A 166 -8.58 -36.91 6.53
N ASN A 167 -9.90 -36.70 6.46
CA ASN A 167 -10.75 -36.19 7.54
C ASN A 167 -10.54 -34.72 7.93
N GLN A 168 -9.84 -33.92 7.11
CA GLN A 168 -9.78 -32.46 7.25
C GLN A 168 -10.57 -31.78 6.14
N SER A 169 -11.12 -30.59 6.40
CA SER A 169 -11.74 -29.80 5.33
C SER A 169 -10.69 -29.44 4.28
N GLY A 170 -11.02 -29.67 3.02
CA GLY A 170 -10.10 -29.54 1.90
C GLY A 170 -9.06 -30.66 1.87
N SER A 171 -9.46 -31.88 2.23
CA SER A 171 -8.62 -33.07 2.09
C SER A 171 -8.43 -33.47 0.62
N VAL A 172 -7.48 -34.37 0.39
CA VAL A 172 -7.24 -34.98 -0.92
C VAL A 172 -8.51 -35.64 -1.45
N GLU A 173 -9.23 -36.41 -0.64
CA GLU A 173 -10.45 -37.11 -1.07
C GLU A 173 -11.56 -36.15 -1.48
N GLU A 174 -11.64 -34.99 -0.81
CA GLU A 174 -12.63 -33.96 -1.10
C GLU A 174 -12.30 -33.17 -2.38
N ASN A 175 -11.03 -32.78 -2.54
CA ASN A 175 -10.64 -31.78 -3.54
C ASN A 175 -10.01 -32.35 -4.80
N LEU A 176 -9.39 -33.54 -4.73
CA LEU A 176 -8.77 -34.15 -5.90
C LEU A 176 -9.77 -34.43 -7.04
N PRO A 177 -11.01 -34.90 -6.79
CA PRO A 177 -12.00 -35.04 -7.85
C PRO A 177 -12.36 -33.69 -8.52
N LYS A 178 -12.35 -32.59 -7.76
CA LYS A 178 -12.61 -31.23 -8.28
C LYS A 178 -11.47 -30.79 -9.19
N ILE A 179 -10.22 -31.01 -8.79
CA ILE A 179 -9.03 -30.73 -9.59
C ILE A 179 -9.08 -31.50 -10.93
N GLN A 180 -9.43 -32.78 -10.90
CA GLN A 180 -9.54 -33.59 -12.12
C GLN A 180 -10.68 -33.10 -13.03
N ALA A 181 -11.81 -32.70 -12.44
CA ALA A 181 -12.97 -32.21 -13.19
C ALA A 181 -12.69 -30.90 -13.94
N THR A 182 -11.78 -30.04 -13.44
CA THR A 182 -11.47 -28.78 -14.11
C THR A 182 -10.65 -28.96 -15.39
N ARG A 183 -9.98 -30.10 -15.57
CA ARG A 183 -9.06 -30.35 -16.71
C ARG A 183 -8.06 -29.21 -16.89
N SER A 184 -7.49 -28.75 -15.78
CA SER A 184 -6.43 -27.73 -15.78
C SER A 184 -5.10 -28.36 -16.18
N TYR A 185 -4.18 -27.55 -16.70
CA TYR A 185 -2.84 -27.99 -17.12
C TYR A 185 -1.86 -28.04 -15.95
N TRP A 186 -2.13 -27.27 -14.91
CA TRP A 186 -1.31 -27.19 -13.71
C TRP A 186 -2.16 -26.93 -12.46
N ASN A 187 -1.62 -27.26 -11.28
CA ASN A 187 -2.25 -26.97 -10.01
C ASN A 187 -1.27 -26.58 -8.90
N TYR A 188 -1.78 -25.97 -7.83
CA TYR A 188 -1.05 -25.71 -6.59
C TYR A 188 -2.00 -25.83 -5.38
N SER A 189 -1.44 -25.89 -4.16
CA SER A 189 -2.21 -26.21 -2.94
C SER A 189 -1.93 -25.30 -1.74
N TRP A 190 -1.31 -24.14 -1.96
CA TRP A 190 -0.79 -23.22 -0.92
C TRP A 190 0.28 -23.84 0.01
N GLY A 191 0.86 -24.98 -0.37
CA GLY A 191 1.90 -25.67 0.38
C GLY A 191 3.03 -26.17 -0.51
N MET A 192 4.03 -26.77 0.12
CA MET A 192 5.20 -27.33 -0.57
C MET A 192 5.00 -28.79 -0.96
N GLU A 193 4.01 -29.45 -0.37
CA GLU A 193 3.81 -30.90 -0.45
C GLU A 193 3.09 -31.32 -1.73
N LEU A 194 3.76 -32.17 -2.51
CA LEU A 194 3.12 -33.01 -3.51
C LEU A 194 2.47 -34.21 -2.83
N VAL A 195 1.23 -34.48 -3.20
CA VAL A 195 0.48 -35.66 -2.78
C VAL A 195 0.53 -36.72 -3.88
N GLU A 196 0.71 -38.00 -3.49
CA GLU A 196 0.94 -39.12 -4.42
C GLU A 196 -0.22 -39.32 -5.41
N GLU A 197 -1.45 -39.07 -4.98
CA GLU A 197 -2.66 -39.23 -5.78
C GLU A 197 -2.85 -38.14 -6.85
N GLN A 198 -1.99 -37.12 -6.88
CA GLN A 198 -2.08 -36.07 -7.89
C GLN A 198 -1.78 -36.59 -9.31
N PRO A 199 -2.53 -36.15 -10.34
CA PRO A 199 -2.32 -36.61 -11.71
C PRO A 199 -0.92 -36.28 -12.23
N SER A 200 -0.18 -37.31 -12.65
CA SER A 200 1.19 -37.16 -13.18
C SER A 200 1.30 -36.33 -14.48
N LYS A 201 0.20 -36.19 -15.22
CA LYS A 201 0.13 -35.36 -16.45
C LYS A 201 -0.19 -33.89 -16.19
N MET A 202 -0.46 -33.51 -14.94
CA MET A 202 -0.77 -32.14 -14.57
C MET A 202 0.37 -31.63 -13.68
N GLU A 203 1.01 -30.54 -14.08
CA GLU A 203 2.17 -30.03 -13.36
C GLU A 203 1.76 -29.47 -11.99
N PHE A 204 2.41 -29.94 -10.92
CA PHE A 204 2.23 -29.39 -9.58
C PHE A 204 3.28 -28.32 -9.29
N MET A 205 2.81 -27.14 -8.87
CA MET A 205 3.65 -26.00 -8.50
C MET A 205 3.65 -25.84 -6.97
N PRO A 206 4.68 -26.32 -6.25
CA PRO A 206 4.78 -26.10 -4.82
C PRO A 206 4.97 -24.61 -4.52
N MET A 207 4.44 -24.17 -3.38
CA MET A 207 4.49 -22.78 -2.93
C MET A 207 5.21 -22.66 -1.59
N ALA A 208 6.16 -21.75 -1.52
CA ALA A 208 6.75 -21.31 -0.27
C ALA A 208 5.86 -20.23 0.36
N TRP A 209 4.75 -20.61 1.02
CA TRP A 209 3.71 -19.67 1.46
C TRP A 209 4.26 -18.49 2.28
N GLY A 210 5.20 -18.75 3.20
CA GLY A 210 5.91 -17.76 4.01
C GLY A 210 7.18 -18.36 4.61
N ALA A 211 7.93 -17.56 5.37
CA ALA A 211 9.17 -17.99 6.02
C ALA A 211 9.31 -17.40 7.43
N TRP A 212 9.63 -18.24 8.41
CA TRP A 212 9.86 -17.84 9.80
C TRP A 212 11.10 -18.55 10.35
N GLY A 213 12.26 -17.90 10.17
CA GLY A 213 13.56 -18.47 10.51
C GLY A 213 14.23 -19.21 9.35
N MET A 214 15.51 -18.93 9.12
CA MET A 214 16.25 -19.42 7.94
C MET A 214 16.40 -20.94 7.95
N ASP A 215 16.81 -21.52 9.08
CA ASP A 215 17.07 -22.96 9.16
C ASP A 215 15.81 -23.78 8.90
N GLY A 216 14.69 -23.41 9.50
CA GLY A 216 13.40 -24.08 9.31
C GLY A 216 12.88 -23.94 7.87
N PHE A 217 13.07 -22.77 7.27
CA PHE A 217 12.71 -22.53 5.88
C PHE A 217 13.53 -23.41 4.91
N VAL A 218 14.86 -23.39 5.04
CA VAL A 218 15.78 -24.21 4.22
C VAL A 218 15.48 -25.69 4.40
N GLN A 219 15.23 -26.15 5.62
CA GLN A 219 14.85 -27.54 5.89
C GLN A 219 13.54 -27.92 5.20
N SER A 220 12.53 -27.05 5.24
CA SER A 220 11.22 -27.29 4.59
C SER A 220 11.37 -27.38 3.07
N VAL A 221 12.11 -26.44 2.47
CA VAL A 221 12.40 -26.44 1.02
C VAL A 221 13.16 -27.70 0.61
N ARG A 222 14.22 -28.07 1.35
CA ARG A 222 15.02 -29.28 1.08
C ARG A 222 14.22 -30.58 1.24
N LYS A 223 13.30 -30.61 2.20
CA LYS A 223 12.48 -31.79 2.48
C LYS A 223 11.37 -31.96 1.44
N HIS A 224 10.72 -30.88 1.05
CA HIS A 224 9.49 -30.96 0.27
C HIS A 224 9.71 -30.63 -1.20
N ILE A 225 10.45 -29.58 -1.55
CA ILE A 225 10.57 -29.10 -2.93
C ILE A 225 11.72 -29.77 -3.69
N VAL A 226 12.90 -29.84 -3.08
CA VAL A 226 14.11 -30.37 -3.75
C VAL A 226 13.92 -31.78 -4.34
N PRO A 227 13.29 -32.75 -3.64
CA PRO A 227 13.05 -34.08 -4.21
C PRO A 227 12.11 -34.07 -5.43
N GLN A 228 11.14 -33.14 -5.46
CA GLN A 228 10.20 -33.01 -6.59
C GLN A 228 10.88 -32.42 -7.83
N ILE A 229 11.84 -31.51 -7.65
CA ILE A 229 12.67 -30.99 -8.74
C ILE A 229 13.61 -32.09 -9.26
N GLN A 230 14.27 -32.82 -8.36
CA GLN A 230 15.20 -33.90 -8.72
C GLN A 230 14.51 -35.05 -9.47
N SER A 231 13.24 -35.35 -9.15
CA SER A 231 12.45 -36.35 -9.87
C SER A 231 11.88 -35.84 -11.21
N GLY A 232 11.98 -34.54 -11.48
CA GLY A 232 11.43 -33.89 -12.67
C GLY A 232 9.92 -33.64 -12.62
N VAL A 233 9.26 -33.90 -11.48
CA VAL A 233 7.83 -33.63 -11.29
C VAL A 233 7.56 -32.13 -11.21
N THR A 234 8.38 -31.42 -10.43
CA THR A 234 8.29 -29.96 -10.29
C THR A 234 9.29 -29.30 -11.21
N LYS A 235 8.80 -28.42 -12.08
CA LYS A 235 9.65 -27.62 -12.98
C LYS A 235 9.66 -26.13 -12.65
N ARG A 236 8.87 -25.71 -11.66
CA ARG A 236 8.77 -24.32 -11.18
C ARG A 236 8.17 -24.25 -9.78
N VAL A 237 8.46 -23.16 -9.06
CA VAL A 237 8.05 -22.95 -7.66
C VAL A 237 7.31 -21.62 -7.55
N LEU A 238 6.36 -21.50 -6.64
CA LEU A 238 5.72 -20.23 -6.33
C LEU A 238 6.34 -19.62 -5.06
N GLY A 239 6.58 -18.31 -5.08
CA GLY A 239 7.09 -17.54 -3.94
C GLY A 239 6.07 -17.29 -2.82
N PHE A 240 6.36 -16.28 -2.00
CA PHE A 240 5.58 -15.94 -0.80
C PHE A 240 4.16 -15.46 -1.11
N ASN A 241 3.19 -15.94 -0.34
CA ASN A 241 1.77 -15.68 -0.55
C ASN A 241 1.31 -14.40 0.16
N GLU A 242 0.92 -13.38 -0.61
CA GLU A 242 0.37 -12.11 -0.11
C GLU A 242 1.18 -11.53 1.07
N PRO A 243 2.51 -11.32 0.91
CA PRO A 243 3.38 -10.88 1.99
C PRO A 243 2.97 -9.53 2.60
N ASP A 244 2.22 -8.71 1.84
CA ASP A 244 1.69 -7.43 2.24
C ASP A 244 0.52 -7.52 3.26
N LYS A 245 -0.12 -8.68 3.43
CA LYS A 245 -1.27 -8.86 4.33
C LYS A 245 -0.88 -9.48 5.67
N LYS A 246 -1.43 -8.92 6.75
CA LYS A 246 -1.13 -9.36 8.14
C LYS A 246 -1.61 -10.77 8.45
N GLU A 247 -2.68 -11.20 7.80
CA GLU A 247 -3.36 -12.48 7.99
C GLU A 247 -2.82 -13.56 7.03
N GLN A 248 -1.84 -13.22 6.19
CA GLN A 248 -1.19 -14.09 5.22
C GLN A 248 0.29 -14.25 5.59
N ALA A 249 1.21 -14.27 4.63
CA ALA A 249 2.63 -14.45 4.94
C ALA A 249 3.16 -13.34 5.86
N ASN A 250 2.59 -12.12 5.77
CA ASN A 250 2.92 -10.98 6.63
C ASN A 250 4.43 -10.74 6.70
N MET A 251 5.04 -10.50 5.55
CA MET A 251 6.48 -10.34 5.38
C MET A 251 6.78 -8.95 4.81
N SER A 252 7.75 -8.27 5.41
CA SER A 252 8.30 -7.06 4.79
C SER A 252 9.06 -7.42 3.50
N TYR A 253 9.27 -6.45 2.61
CA TYR A 253 10.09 -6.68 1.42
C TYR A 253 11.54 -7.07 1.77
N GLN A 254 12.05 -6.60 2.91
CA GLN A 254 13.39 -6.93 3.41
C GLN A 254 13.46 -8.40 3.85
N ASP A 255 12.42 -8.91 4.50
CA ASP A 255 12.32 -10.32 4.85
C ASP A 255 12.18 -11.18 3.59
N ALA A 256 11.35 -10.77 2.62
CA ALA A 256 11.24 -11.48 1.35
C ALA A 256 12.60 -11.60 0.66
N LEU A 257 13.35 -10.50 0.52
CA LEU A 257 14.70 -10.49 -0.06
C LEU A 257 15.72 -11.33 0.73
N LYS A 258 15.56 -11.42 2.05
CA LYS A 258 16.42 -12.26 2.89
C LYS A 258 16.25 -13.76 2.58
N TYR A 259 15.03 -14.21 2.30
CA TYR A 259 14.72 -15.62 2.02
C TYR A 259 14.77 -15.99 0.54
N TRP A 260 14.65 -15.01 -0.35
CA TRP A 260 14.62 -15.18 -1.80
C TRP A 260 15.78 -16.03 -2.37
N PRO A 261 17.05 -15.86 -1.94
CA PRO A 261 18.16 -16.65 -2.47
C PRO A 261 17.99 -18.16 -2.32
N VAL A 262 17.32 -18.63 -1.25
CA VAL A 262 17.06 -20.06 -1.03
C VAL A 262 16.15 -20.63 -2.11
N LEU A 263 15.22 -19.84 -2.62
CA LEU A 263 14.33 -20.24 -3.70
C LEU A 263 15.04 -20.13 -5.05
N GLU A 264 15.82 -19.08 -5.29
CA GLU A 264 16.60 -18.92 -6.53
C GLU A 264 17.63 -20.04 -6.73
N GLU A 265 18.27 -20.49 -5.65
CA GLU A 265 19.23 -21.60 -5.66
C GLU A 265 18.61 -22.94 -6.14
N LEU A 266 17.28 -23.05 -6.19
CA LEU A 266 16.61 -24.23 -6.75
C LEU A 266 16.82 -24.38 -8.26
N GLY A 267 17.23 -23.31 -8.96
CA GLY A 267 17.57 -23.36 -10.38
C GLY A 267 16.37 -23.63 -11.30
N VAL A 268 15.16 -23.41 -10.82
CA VAL A 268 13.90 -23.51 -11.58
C VAL A 268 13.18 -22.16 -11.56
N PRO A 269 12.31 -21.87 -12.54
CA PRO A 269 11.48 -20.67 -12.53
C PRO A 269 10.70 -20.47 -11.22
N LEU A 270 10.63 -19.21 -10.78
CA LEU A 270 9.91 -18.71 -9.61
C LEU A 270 8.73 -17.81 -9.99
#